data_AF-A0A1Q9UQQ6-F1
#
_entry.id   AF-A0A1Q9UQQ6-F1
#
_cell.length_a   1.000
_cell.length_b   1.000
_cell.length_c   1.000
_cell.angle_alpha   90.00
_cell.angle_beta   90.00
_cell.angle_gamma   90.00
#
_symmetry.space_group_name_H-M   'P 1'
#
loop_
_entity.id
_entity.type
_entity.pdbx_description
1 polymer ?
#
loop_
_entity_poly.entity_id
_entity_poly.type
_entity_poly.pdbx_seq_one_letter_code
_entity_poly.pdbx_strand_id
1 'polypeptide(L)'
;MDQHLRRRNRHRRLRTGRRPLGTAGRGRPLRARDWTENEREAYANDPDVLVPVTASSNRSKGDQDPATWLPEQDRCGYVTTWIQIKQRYELTVDQAEHEALASVLKRC
;
A
#
# COMPACT_ATOMS: atom_id res chain seq x y z
N MET A 1 -20.80 5.48 -7.66
CA MET A 1 -21.86 6.41 -8.11
C MET A 1 -21.43 7.81 -7.69
N ASP A 2 -20.74 8.54 -8.57
CA ASP A 2 -21.17 9.89 -8.96
C ASP A 2 -20.33 10.37 -10.16
N GLN A 3 -21.01 10.93 -11.15
CA GLN A 3 -20.43 11.46 -12.37
C GLN A 3 -20.43 12.98 -12.24
N HIS A 4 -19.27 13.62 -12.15
CA HIS A 4 -19.05 14.97 -12.73
C HIS A 4 -17.61 15.41 -12.48
N LEU A 5 -16.82 15.45 -13.56
CA LEU A 5 -16.13 16.67 -14.01
C LEU A 5 -15.44 16.37 -15.35
N ARG A 6 -16.08 16.85 -16.42
CA ARG A 6 -15.61 16.77 -17.79
C ARG A 6 -14.44 17.76 -18.02
N ARG A 7 -13.47 17.30 -18.81
CA ARG A 7 -12.72 18.04 -19.85
C ARG A 7 -11.82 19.21 -19.40
N ARG A 8 -10.51 18.97 -19.45
CA ARG A 8 -9.54 19.90 -20.07
C ARG A 8 -8.59 19.14 -21.01
N ASN A 9 -8.29 19.84 -22.10
CA ASN A 9 -7.73 19.40 -23.36
C ASN A 9 -6.20 19.61 -23.40
N ARG A 10 -5.53 18.88 -24.30
CA ARG A 10 -4.22 19.14 -24.94
C ARG A 10 -2.93 18.64 -24.26
N HIS A 11 -2.35 17.66 -24.94
CA HIS A 11 -0.93 17.42 -25.19
C HIS A 11 0.03 17.61 -24.00
N ARG A 12 0.24 16.53 -23.23
CA ARG A 12 1.49 16.34 -22.49
C ARG A 12 2.11 15.02 -22.89
N ARG A 13 3.30 15.15 -23.49
CA ARG A 13 4.18 14.09 -23.98
C ARG A 13 4.26 12.93 -23.00
N LEU A 14 4.29 11.72 -23.54
CA LEU A 14 4.68 10.49 -22.86
C LEU A 14 6.04 10.71 -22.18
N ARG A 15 6.04 11.03 -20.89
CA ARG A 15 7.18 10.79 -20.01
C ARG A 15 7.02 9.38 -19.46
N THR A 16 7.46 8.42 -20.24
CA THR A 16 7.89 7.11 -19.75
C THR A 16 8.99 7.35 -18.72
N GLY A 17 8.60 7.29 -17.45
CA GLY A 17 9.45 7.59 -16.31
C GLY A 17 8.59 7.69 -15.06
N ARG A 18 7.89 6.61 -14.73
CA ARG A 18 7.17 6.46 -13.45
C ARG A 18 8.26 6.52 -12.37
N ARG A 19 8.44 7.70 -11.80
CA ARG A 19 9.35 7.92 -10.68
C ARG A 19 8.84 7.01 -9.55
N PRO A 20 9.67 6.15 -8.93
CA PRO A 20 9.21 5.32 -7.82
C PRO A 20 8.60 6.24 -6.76
N LEU A 21 7.36 5.95 -6.37
CA LEU A 21 6.70 6.58 -5.23
C LEU A 21 7.57 6.23 -4.02
N GLY A 22 8.21 7.23 -3.41
CA GLY A 22 9.22 7.01 -2.36
C GLY A 22 10.56 7.69 -2.59
N THR A 23 10.86 8.25 -3.78
CA THR A 23 12.10 9.04 -3.98
C THR A 23 12.03 10.45 -3.38
N ALA A 24 11.78 10.53 -2.08
CA ALA A 24 12.17 11.67 -1.27
C ALA A 24 13.70 11.62 -1.10
N GLY A 25 14.40 12.63 -1.62
CA GLY A 25 15.85 12.71 -1.52
C GLY A 25 16.30 12.60 -0.06
N ARG A 26 17.14 11.59 0.24
CA ARG A 26 17.91 11.39 1.47
C ARG A 26 17.09 11.00 2.72
N GLY A 27 16.90 9.68 2.90
CA GLY A 27 17.30 9.02 4.14
C GLY A 27 16.32 8.98 5.31
N ARG A 28 15.01 9.09 5.09
CA ARG A 28 14.03 8.88 6.17
C ARG A 28 12.90 7.94 5.72
N PRO A 29 12.68 6.81 6.41
CA PRO A 29 11.61 5.89 6.04
C PRO A 29 10.27 6.62 6.17
N LEU A 30 9.43 6.48 5.15
CA LEU A 30 8.25 7.33 4.97
C LEU A 30 7.07 6.75 5.74
N ARG A 31 6.26 7.64 6.30
CA ARG A 31 4.86 7.33 6.64
C ARG A 31 4.00 7.87 5.52
N ALA A 32 2.89 7.20 5.19
CA ALA A 32 1.99 7.64 4.12
C ALA A 32 1.47 9.10 4.29
N ARG A 33 1.53 9.65 5.52
CA ARG A 33 1.23 11.07 5.81
C ARG A 33 2.24 12.08 5.25
N ASP A 34 3.45 11.64 4.95
CA ASP A 34 4.53 12.48 4.42
C ASP A 34 4.47 12.58 2.89
N TRP A 35 3.55 11.86 2.24
CA TRP A 35 3.34 11.85 0.80
C TRP A 35 2.49 13.03 0.31
N THR A 36 2.84 13.52 -0.87
CA THR A 36 1.98 14.43 -1.63
C THR A 36 0.67 13.73 -2.03
N GLU A 37 -0.36 14.52 -2.39
CA GLU A 37 -1.63 13.96 -2.89
C GLU A 37 -1.40 13.04 -4.10
N ASN A 38 -0.55 13.47 -5.05
CA ASN A 38 -0.23 12.67 -6.24
C ASN A 38 0.44 11.33 -5.89
N GLU A 39 1.26 11.30 -4.84
CA GLU A 39 1.89 10.06 -4.38
C GLU A 39 0.88 9.13 -3.69
N ARG A 40 -0.02 9.68 -2.87
CA ARG A 40 -1.14 8.93 -2.27
C ARG A 40 -2.07 8.36 -3.33
N GLU A 41 -2.44 9.16 -4.33
CA GLU A 41 -3.29 8.71 -5.45
C GLU A 41 -2.60 7.62 -6.27
N ALA A 42 -1.31 7.78 -6.57
CA ALA A 42 -0.58 6.80 -7.35
C ALA A 42 -0.37 5.47 -6.58
N TYR A 43 -0.23 5.51 -5.25
CA TYR A 43 -0.21 4.32 -4.40
C TYR A 43 -1.58 3.65 -4.36
N ALA A 44 -2.65 4.42 -4.10
CA ALA A 44 -4.02 3.89 -3.97
C ALA A 44 -4.55 3.23 -5.26
N ASN A 45 -3.99 3.57 -6.42
CA ASN A 45 -4.35 3.02 -7.72
C ASN A 45 -3.30 2.04 -8.28
N ASP A 46 -2.29 1.65 -7.50
CA ASP A 46 -1.30 0.67 -7.97
C ASP A 46 -1.89 -0.74 -7.96
N PRO A 47 -1.94 -1.48 -9.09
CA PRO A 47 -2.48 -2.83 -9.12
C PRO A 47 -1.78 -3.79 -8.15
N ASP A 48 -0.51 -3.56 -7.83
CA ASP A 48 0.25 -4.42 -6.93
C ASP A 48 -0.16 -4.27 -5.46
N VAL A 49 -0.90 -3.21 -5.09
CA VAL A 49 -1.45 -3.02 -3.73
C VAL A 49 -2.95 -3.32 -3.65
N LEU A 50 -3.58 -3.71 -4.77
CA LEU A 50 -5.03 -3.92 -4.87
C LEU A 50 -5.36 -5.41 -4.98
N VAL A 51 -6.09 -5.93 -3.99
CA VAL A 51 -6.59 -7.31 -3.99
C VAL A 51 -8.12 -7.30 -3.90
N PRO A 52 -8.85 -7.93 -4.84
CA PRO A 52 -10.29 -8.08 -4.75
C PRO A 52 -10.66 -8.92 -3.52
N VAL A 53 -11.45 -8.36 -2.62
CA VAL A 53 -11.95 -9.02 -1.41
C VAL A 53 -13.42 -8.72 -1.19
N THR A 54 -14.06 -9.48 -0.30
CA THR A 54 -15.44 -9.16 0.11
C THR A 54 -15.50 -7.84 0.86
N ALA A 55 -16.64 -7.15 0.74
CA ALA A 55 -16.85 -5.90 1.46
C ALA A 55 -16.78 -6.06 2.99
N SER A 56 -17.18 -7.23 3.52
CA SER A 56 -17.06 -7.54 4.96
C SER A 56 -15.60 -7.69 5.40
N SER A 57 -14.78 -8.41 4.64
CA SER A 57 -13.35 -8.55 4.91
C SER A 57 -12.64 -7.20 4.89
N ASN A 58 -12.92 -6.38 3.86
CA ASN A 58 -12.34 -5.03 3.75
C ASN A 58 -12.73 -4.13 4.94
N ARG A 59 -13.99 -4.16 5.38
CA ARG A 59 -14.44 -3.39 6.56
C ARG A 59 -13.86 -3.91 7.87
N SER A 60 -13.71 -5.24 7.99
CA SER A 60 -13.10 -5.88 9.16
C SER A 60 -11.64 -5.47 9.31
N LYS A 61 -10.89 -5.40 8.20
CA LYS A 61 -9.52 -4.92 8.18
C LYS A 61 -9.43 -3.41 8.48
N GLY A 62 -10.08 -2.57 7.66
CA GLY A 62 -9.86 -1.12 7.73
C GLY A 62 -8.38 -0.73 7.59
N ASP A 63 -7.93 0.20 8.43
CA ASP A 63 -6.55 0.69 8.54
C ASP A 63 -5.68 -0.14 9.47
N GLN A 64 -6.19 -1.26 10.00
CA GLN A 64 -5.44 -2.15 10.89
C GLN A 64 -4.27 -2.82 10.17
N ASP A 65 -3.20 -3.01 10.94
CA ASP A 65 -1.97 -3.68 10.57
C ASP A 65 -2.01 -5.18 10.92
N PRO A 66 -1.00 -5.97 10.52
CA PRO A 66 -0.89 -7.39 10.86
C PRO A 66 -0.84 -7.72 12.36
N ALA A 67 -0.52 -6.75 13.23
CA ALA A 67 -0.57 -6.96 14.69
C ALA A 67 -2.01 -7.00 15.21
N THR A 68 -2.91 -6.27 14.55
CA THR A 68 -4.31 -6.13 14.97
C THR A 68 -5.25 -7.00 14.15
N TRP A 69 -4.95 -7.21 12.86
CA TRP A 69 -5.81 -7.95 11.94
C TRP A 69 -5.03 -8.83 10.96
N LEU A 70 -5.49 -10.06 10.77
CA LEU A 70 -5.00 -10.98 9.74
C LEU A 70 -6.20 -11.64 9.05
N PRO A 71 -6.08 -12.00 7.75
CA PRO A 71 -7.12 -12.75 7.08
C PRO A 71 -7.28 -14.15 7.69
N GLU A 72 -8.49 -14.72 7.51
CA GLU A 72 -8.79 -16.09 7.95
C GLU A 72 -8.04 -17.14 7.13
N GLN A 73 -7.81 -16.86 5.85
CA GLN A 73 -7.14 -17.73 4.89
C GLN A 73 -5.88 -17.07 4.34
N ASP A 74 -4.95 -17.87 3.86
CA ASP A 74 -3.70 -17.44 3.20
C ASP A 74 -2.90 -16.36 3.97
N ARG A 75 -2.67 -16.61 5.26
CA ARG A 75 -1.89 -15.69 6.10
C ARG A 75 -0.46 -15.53 5.59
N CYS A 76 0.15 -16.59 5.06
CA CYS A 76 1.50 -16.57 4.51
C CYS A 76 1.62 -15.69 3.26
N GLY A 77 0.71 -15.83 2.31
CA GLY A 77 0.65 -14.97 1.13
C GLY A 77 0.39 -13.51 1.50
N TYR A 78 -0.52 -13.27 2.45
CA TYR A 78 -0.83 -11.94 2.94
C TYR A 78 0.38 -11.23 3.56
N VAL A 79 1.08 -11.85 4.53
CA VAL A 79 2.23 -11.20 5.20
C VAL A 79 3.42 -11.03 4.26
N THR A 80 3.59 -11.94 3.29
CA THR A 80 4.63 -11.81 2.26
C THR A 80 4.37 -10.61 1.37
N THR A 81 3.13 -10.47 0.86
CA THR A 81 2.72 -9.33 0.04
C THR A 81 2.84 -8.02 0.82
N TRP A 82 2.44 -8.03 2.10
CA TRP A 82 2.56 -6.86 2.98
C TRP A 82 4.00 -6.35 3.09
N ILE A 83 4.96 -7.26 3.32
CA ILE A 83 6.39 -6.93 3.39
C ILE A 83 6.89 -6.39 2.04
N GLN A 84 6.54 -7.04 0.94
CA GLN A 84 6.94 -6.61 -0.41
C GLN A 84 6.44 -5.19 -0.74
N ILE A 85 5.19 -4.88 -0.41
CA ILE A 85 4.62 -3.54 -0.58
C ILE A 85 5.39 -2.53 0.27
N LYS A 86 5.60 -2.81 1.56
CA LYS A 86 6.32 -1.88 2.44
C LYS A 86 7.76 -1.64 1.99
N GLN A 87 8.44 -2.66 1.49
CA GLN A 87 9.78 -2.51 0.91
C GLN A 87 9.75 -1.65 -0.36
N ARG A 88 8.80 -1.90 -1.27
CA ARG A 88 8.68 -1.15 -2.54
C ARG A 88 8.46 0.34 -2.34
N TYR A 89 7.68 0.71 -1.32
CA TYR A 89 7.30 2.10 -1.04
C TYR A 89 8.05 2.73 0.14
N GLU A 90 9.10 2.05 0.64
CA GLU A 90 9.93 2.51 1.76
C GLU A 90 9.11 2.91 3.01
N LEU A 91 8.07 2.12 3.31
CA LEU A 91 7.17 2.33 4.43
C LEU A 91 7.75 1.76 5.73
N THR A 92 7.59 2.50 6.83
CA THR A 92 8.01 2.03 8.16
C THR A 92 7.17 0.83 8.64
N VAL A 93 7.81 -0.05 9.39
CA VAL A 93 7.20 -1.11 10.21
C VAL A 93 7.49 -0.79 11.67
N ASP A 94 6.49 -0.83 12.54
CA ASP A 94 6.72 -0.71 13.98
C ASP A 94 7.00 -2.07 14.64
N GLN A 95 7.35 -2.06 15.92
CA GLN A 95 7.79 -3.27 16.61
C GLN A 95 6.69 -4.33 16.71
N ALA A 96 5.45 -3.94 17.01
CA ALA A 96 4.33 -4.88 17.17
C ALA A 96 4.00 -5.53 15.82
N GLU A 97 4.00 -4.71 14.77
CA GLU A 97 3.81 -5.18 13.41
C GLU A 97 4.90 -6.16 12.98
N HIS A 98 6.17 -5.83 13.25
CA HIS A 98 7.30 -6.71 12.93
C HIS A 98 7.18 -8.08 13.62
N GLU A 99 6.84 -8.09 14.91
CA GLU A 99 6.66 -9.32 15.68
C GLU A 99 5.51 -10.18 15.13
N ALA A 100 4.40 -9.55 14.76
CA ALA A 100 3.27 -10.24 14.14
C ALA A 100 3.66 -10.88 12.80
N LEU A 101 4.34 -10.13 11.92
CA LEU A 101 4.85 -10.64 10.65
C LEU A 101 5.80 -11.83 10.86
N ALA A 102 6.76 -11.70 11.76
CA ALA A 102 7.72 -12.77 12.07
C ALA A 102 7.05 -14.01 12.67
N SER A 103 6.03 -13.82 13.52
CA SER A 103 5.26 -14.91 14.12
C SER A 103 4.47 -15.71 13.08
N VAL A 104 3.83 -15.04 12.12
CA VAL A 104 3.10 -15.69 11.02
C VAL A 104 4.08 -16.44 10.11
N LEU A 105 5.17 -15.80 9.71
CA LEU A 105 6.16 -16.40 8.80
C LEU A 105 6.83 -17.65 9.36
N LYS A 106 6.95 -17.80 10.69
CA LYS A 106 7.47 -19.03 11.33
C LYS A 106 6.53 -20.24 11.20
N ARG A 107 5.28 -20.01 10.83
CA ARG A 107 4.23 -21.05 10.68
C ARG A 107 3.85 -21.28 9.22
N CYS A 108 4.59 -20.62 8.34
CA CYS A 108 4.75 -20.93 6.94
C CYS A 108 6.00 -21.84 6.83
#